data_AF-A0A8T4K7M6-F1
#
_entry.id   AF-A0A8T4K7M6-F1
#
_cell.length_a   1.000
_cell.length_b   1.000
_cell.length_c   1.000
_cell.angle_alpha   90.00
_cell.angle_beta   90.00
_cell.angle_gamma   90.00
#
_symmetry.space_group_name_H-M   'P 1'
#
loop_
_entity.id
_entity.type
_entity.pdbx_description
1 polymer ?
#
loop_
_entity_poly.entity_id
_entity_poly.type
_entity_poly.pdbx_seq_one_letter_code
_entity_poly.pdbx_strand_id
1 'polypeptide(L)'
;MIKKRNPFLLFLASLIPGAGEMYLGFFRQGLSIMTVCAVVFAIGNLTLPQLIFLVPVIWFYSFFHSNNLNSLPDEDFYTIDDDYFLHINYLFRNNGALLKRHSRFIAVLLICFGGSMLWNSFSDLIHFVSYRVLHLPESVLDLLYYVTSGLPESVIAVAIIFLGIHMIKNKRDSLGSD
;
A
#
# COMPACT_ATOMS: atom_id res chain seq x y z
N MET A 1 3.38 -19.94 24.03
CA MET A 1 3.82 -21.14 23.30
C MET A 1 3.04 -21.20 22.00
N ILE A 2 3.76 -21.28 20.88
CA ILE A 2 3.18 -21.40 19.54
C ILE A 2 2.50 -22.77 19.43
N LYS A 3 1.26 -22.82 18.93
CA LYS A 3 0.50 -24.07 18.83
C LYS A 3 -0.53 -23.95 17.72
N LYS A 4 -0.66 -25.01 16.91
CA LYS A 4 -1.80 -25.13 15.99
C LYS A 4 -3.13 -25.14 16.72
N ARG A 5 -4.14 -24.55 16.10
CA ARG A 5 -5.46 -24.39 16.67
C ARG A 5 -6.55 -24.71 15.67
N ASN A 6 -7.80 -24.64 16.13
CA ASN A 6 -8.96 -24.97 15.32
C ASN A 6 -8.99 -24.06 14.06
N PRO A 7 -9.02 -24.63 12.85
CA PRO A 7 -8.97 -23.87 11.60
C PRO A 7 -10.18 -22.94 11.42
N PHE A 8 -11.35 -23.30 11.96
CA PHE A 8 -12.53 -22.44 11.88
C PHE A 8 -12.39 -21.19 12.76
N LEU A 9 -11.89 -21.33 13.98
CA LEU A 9 -11.63 -20.19 14.86
C LEU A 9 -10.46 -19.34 14.35
N LEU A 10 -9.46 -19.98 13.73
CA LEU A 10 -8.40 -19.27 13.04
C LEU A 10 -8.95 -18.45 11.87
N PHE A 11 -9.83 -19.00 11.04
CA PHE A 11 -10.46 -18.27 9.95
C PHE A 11 -11.17 -17.02 10.48
N LEU A 12 -11.98 -17.15 11.54
CA LEU A 12 -12.65 -16.01 12.17
C LEU A 12 -11.66 -15.00 12.76
N ALA A 13 -10.60 -15.45 13.43
CA ALA A 13 -9.55 -14.58 13.96
C ALA A 13 -8.82 -13.84 12.83
N SER A 14 -8.54 -14.51 11.71
CA SER A 14 -7.84 -13.94 10.56
C SER A 14 -8.63 -12.85 9.82
N LEU A 15 -9.94 -12.69 10.10
CA LEU A 15 -10.73 -11.56 9.61
C LEU A 15 -10.26 -10.22 10.19
N ILE A 16 -9.55 -10.23 11.33
CA ILE A 16 -8.89 -9.06 11.90
C ILE A 16 -7.40 -9.17 11.57
N PRO A 17 -6.79 -8.16 10.91
CA PRO A 17 -5.39 -8.24 10.50
C PRO A 17 -4.50 -8.40 11.73
N GLY A 18 -3.64 -9.41 11.74
CA GLY A 18 -2.72 -9.78 12.82
C GLY A 18 -3.30 -10.68 13.91
N ALA A 19 -4.63 -10.82 14.01
CA ALA A 19 -5.25 -11.61 15.07
C ALA A 19 -5.18 -13.13 14.83
N GLY A 20 -5.12 -13.57 13.57
CA GLY A 20 -4.93 -14.99 13.23
C GLY A 20 -3.55 -15.50 13.67
N GLU A 21 -2.52 -14.69 13.48
CA GLU A 21 -1.14 -14.95 13.91
C GLU A 21 -1.07 -15.04 15.44
N MET A 22 -1.69 -14.08 16.15
CA MET A 22 -1.79 -14.12 17.63
C MET A 22 -2.56 -15.35 18.13
N TYR A 23 -3.60 -15.78 17.41
CA TYR A 23 -4.36 -16.97 17.77
C TYR A 23 -3.49 -18.23 17.74
N LEU A 24 -2.56 -18.34 16.79
CA LEU A 24 -1.58 -19.43 16.69
C LEU A 24 -0.42 -19.30 17.70
N GLY A 25 -0.33 -18.17 18.39
CA GLY A 25 0.71 -17.88 19.39
C GLY A 25 1.87 -17.04 18.88
N PHE A 26 1.82 -16.55 17.64
CA PHE A 26 2.78 -15.60 17.05
C PHE A 26 2.37 -14.17 17.40
N PHE A 27 2.63 -13.76 18.64
CA PHE A 27 2.20 -12.45 19.15
C PHE A 27 2.98 -11.29 18.54
N ARG A 28 4.29 -11.44 18.34
CA ARG A 28 5.12 -10.37 17.77
C ARG A 28 4.81 -10.15 16.30
N GLN A 29 4.61 -11.24 15.54
CA GLN A 29 4.19 -11.16 14.14
C GLN A 29 2.82 -10.48 14.03
N GLY A 30 1.83 -10.97 14.80
CA GLY A 30 0.48 -10.41 14.78
C GLY A 30 0.42 -8.94 15.19
N LEU A 31 1.12 -8.56 16.27
CA LEU A 31 1.18 -7.17 16.74
C LEU A 31 1.86 -6.25 15.72
N SER A 32 2.90 -6.74 15.06
CA SER A 32 3.58 -6.02 13.99
C SER A 32 2.64 -5.74 12.81
N ILE A 33 1.79 -6.69 12.43
CA ILE A 33 0.83 -6.51 11.34
C ILE A 33 -0.30 -5.56 11.76
N MET A 34 -0.84 -5.72 12.97
CA MET A 34 -1.86 -4.80 13.52
C MET A 34 -1.36 -3.36 13.56
N THR A 35 -0.12 -3.13 14.02
CA THR A 35 0.45 -1.78 14.11
C THR A 35 0.65 -1.16 12.73
N VAL A 36 1.12 -1.92 11.72
CA VAL A 36 1.18 -1.45 10.32
C VAL A 36 -0.20 -1.05 9.81
N CYS A 37 -1.19 -1.94 9.97
CA CYS A 37 -2.53 -1.69 9.50
C CYS A 37 -3.13 -0.45 10.15
N ALA A 38 -2.95 -0.28 11.46
CA ALA A 38 -3.44 0.88 12.21
C ALA A 38 -2.75 2.18 11.79
N VAL A 39 -1.42 2.17 11.63
CA VAL A 39 -0.66 3.36 11.19
C VAL A 39 -1.05 3.77 9.77
N VAL A 40 -1.13 2.82 8.84
CA VAL A 40 -1.55 3.09 7.45
C VAL A 40 -2.97 3.62 7.41
N PHE A 41 -3.89 3.04 8.18
CA PHE A 41 -5.26 3.51 8.28
C PHE A 41 -5.34 4.92 8.90
N ALA A 42 -4.59 5.19 9.97
CA ALA A 42 -4.58 6.50 10.63
C ALA A 42 -4.01 7.60 9.74
N ILE A 43 -2.84 7.37 9.12
CA ILE A 43 -2.24 8.31 8.15
C ILE A 43 -3.18 8.49 6.97
N GLY A 44 -3.79 7.40 6.49
CA GLY A 44 -4.82 7.37 5.47
C GLY A 44 -5.95 8.35 5.75
N ASN A 45 -6.60 8.22 6.91
CA ASN A 45 -7.75 9.06 7.25
C ASN A 45 -7.39 10.50 7.59
N LEU A 46 -6.22 10.75 8.18
CA LEU A 46 -5.86 12.07 8.71
C LEU A 46 -5.13 12.97 7.72
N THR A 47 -4.31 12.38 6.85
CA THR A 47 -3.33 13.13 6.06
C THR A 47 -3.33 12.74 4.60
N LEU A 48 -3.39 11.45 4.28
CA LEU A 48 -3.14 10.92 2.93
C LEU A 48 -4.21 9.86 2.57
N PRO A 49 -5.45 10.27 2.23
CA PRO A 49 -6.57 9.36 1.95
C PRO A 49 -6.26 8.20 1.00
N GLN A 50 -5.34 8.43 0.06
CA GLN A 50 -4.89 7.46 -0.93
C GLN A 50 -4.24 6.22 -0.30
N LEU A 51 -3.64 6.34 0.90
CA LEU A 51 -3.04 5.20 1.60
C LEU A 51 -4.06 4.18 2.11
N ILE A 52 -5.35 4.55 2.22
CA ILE A 52 -6.41 3.63 2.64
C ILE A 52 -6.50 2.41 1.71
N PHE A 53 -6.15 2.58 0.42
CA PHE A 53 -6.11 1.47 -0.53
C PHE A 53 -5.11 0.35 -0.15
N LEU A 54 -4.09 0.65 0.67
CA LEU A 54 -3.12 -0.35 1.14
C LEU A 54 -3.69 -1.24 2.27
N VAL A 55 -4.71 -0.77 2.99
CA VAL A 55 -5.34 -1.52 4.10
C VAL A 55 -5.85 -2.90 3.66
N PRO A 56 -6.66 -3.05 2.59
CA PRO A 56 -7.09 -4.38 2.13
C PRO A 56 -5.91 -5.25 1.69
N VAL A 57 -4.83 -4.67 1.15
CA VAL A 57 -3.63 -5.43 0.76
C VAL A 57 -2.93 -6.03 1.99
N ILE A 58 -2.73 -5.23 3.03
CA ILE A 58 -2.16 -5.67 4.32
C ILE A 58 -3.07 -6.73 4.96
N TRP A 59 -4.38 -6.52 4.91
CA TRP A 59 -5.37 -7.46 5.43
C TRP A 59 -5.32 -8.82 4.73
N PHE A 60 -5.37 -8.85 3.39
CA PHE A 60 -5.27 -10.10 2.64
C PHE A 60 -3.95 -10.82 2.91
N TYR A 61 -2.84 -10.07 3.01
CA TYR A 61 -1.56 -10.65 3.39
C TYR A 61 -1.66 -11.39 4.73
N SER A 62 -2.15 -10.72 5.78
CA SER A 62 -2.30 -11.32 7.12
C SER A 62 -3.27 -12.50 7.14
N PHE A 63 -4.39 -12.36 6.43
CA PHE A 63 -5.39 -13.41 6.30
C PHE A 63 -4.75 -14.69 5.73
N PHE A 64 -4.11 -14.59 4.56
CA PHE A 64 -3.50 -15.76 3.94
C PHE A 64 -2.27 -16.26 4.71
N HIS A 65 -1.50 -15.36 5.32
CA HIS A 65 -0.31 -15.72 6.07
C HIS A 65 -0.64 -16.59 7.29
N SER A 66 -1.57 -16.16 8.14
CA SER A 66 -1.99 -16.92 9.32
C SER A 66 -2.64 -18.27 8.95
N ASN A 67 -3.46 -18.32 7.89
CA ASN A 67 -4.03 -19.57 7.40
C ASN A 67 -2.97 -20.52 6.82
N ASN A 68 -1.97 -19.98 6.12
CA ASN A 68 -0.85 -20.76 5.60
C ASN A 68 0.00 -21.34 6.75
N LEU A 69 0.31 -20.55 7.79
CA LEU A 69 1.03 -21.04 8.98
C LEU A 69 0.36 -22.27 9.58
N ASN A 70 -0.96 -22.26 9.76
CA ASN A 70 -1.68 -23.39 10.32
C ASN A 70 -1.75 -24.62 9.40
N SER A 71 -1.54 -24.42 8.09
CA SER A 71 -1.53 -25.51 7.10
C SER A 71 -0.18 -26.24 6.99
N LEU A 72 0.91 -25.66 7.51
CA LEU A 72 2.24 -26.27 7.50
C LEU A 72 2.26 -27.60 8.27
N PRO A 73 3.16 -28.54 7.96
CA PRO A 73 3.43 -29.70 8.83
C PRO A 73 3.78 -29.28 10.26
N ASP A 74 3.51 -30.14 11.25
CA ASP A 74 3.78 -29.83 12.65
C ASP A 74 5.27 -29.55 12.89
N GLU A 75 6.15 -30.34 12.29
CA GLU A 75 7.60 -30.16 12.35
C GLU A 75 8.03 -28.76 11.88
N ASP A 76 7.55 -28.33 10.71
CA ASP A 76 7.87 -27.01 10.15
C ASP A 76 7.26 -25.90 11.01
N PHE A 77 6.01 -26.07 11.46
CA PHE A 77 5.29 -25.06 12.23
C PHE A 77 6.01 -24.68 13.53
N TYR A 78 6.54 -25.65 14.27
CA TYR A 78 7.25 -25.39 15.53
C TYR A 78 8.68 -24.87 15.34
N THR A 79 9.22 -24.90 14.11
CA THR A 79 10.52 -24.30 13.79
C THR A 79 10.42 -22.79 13.50
N ILE A 80 9.21 -22.27 13.33
CA ILE A 80 9.00 -20.84 13.06
C ILE A 80 9.08 -20.07 14.38
N ASP A 81 10.00 -19.10 14.43
CA ASP A 81 10.13 -18.20 15.57
C ASP A 81 9.12 -17.04 15.51
N ASP A 82 8.58 -16.68 16.68
CA ASP A 82 7.76 -15.47 16.85
C ASP A 82 8.65 -14.23 16.94
N ASP A 83 8.96 -13.66 15.78
CA ASP A 83 9.68 -12.39 15.65
C ASP A 83 8.80 -11.29 15.05
N TYR A 84 9.21 -10.02 15.15
CA TYR A 84 8.48 -8.93 14.53
C TYR A 84 8.53 -9.07 13.00
N PHE A 85 7.34 -9.12 12.38
CA PHE A 85 7.20 -9.16 10.93
C PHE A 85 7.90 -7.97 10.24
N LEU A 86 7.80 -6.78 10.83
CA LEU A 86 8.46 -5.58 10.34
C LEU A 86 9.94 -5.49 10.76
N HIS A 87 10.77 -6.39 10.24
CA HIS A 87 12.16 -6.02 10.04
C HIS A 87 12.25 -5.26 8.73
N ILE A 88 12.00 -3.93 8.76
CA ILE A 88 12.13 -3.06 7.58
C ILE A 88 13.49 -3.32 6.90
N ASN A 89 14.55 -3.46 7.69
CA ASN A 89 15.88 -3.83 7.21
C ASN A 89 15.96 -5.22 6.53
N TYR A 90 15.19 -6.21 6.98
CA TYR A 90 15.15 -7.55 6.36
C TYR A 90 14.27 -7.55 5.10
N LEU A 91 13.13 -6.86 5.09
CA LEU A 91 12.30 -6.69 3.89
C LEU A 91 13.08 -6.00 2.77
N PHE A 92 13.82 -4.94 3.07
CA PHE A 92 14.67 -4.26 2.08
C PHE A 92 15.88 -5.10 1.65
N ARG A 93 16.47 -5.91 2.55
CA ARG A 93 17.65 -6.75 2.24
C ARG A 93 17.29 -8.05 1.51
N ASN A 94 16.32 -8.81 2.01
CA ASN A 94 15.93 -10.13 1.51
C ASN A 94 15.13 -10.04 0.20
N ASN A 95 14.20 -9.08 0.09
CA ASN A 95 13.51 -8.83 -1.17
C ASN A 95 14.38 -8.05 -2.16
N GLY A 96 15.65 -7.76 -1.84
CA GLY A 96 16.55 -6.98 -2.68
C GLY A 96 16.69 -7.50 -4.11
N ALA A 97 16.51 -8.80 -4.36
CA ALA A 97 16.52 -9.40 -5.70
C ALA A 97 15.22 -9.11 -6.49
N LEU A 98 14.05 -9.23 -5.86
CA LEU A 98 12.73 -8.98 -6.48
C LEU A 98 12.48 -7.48 -6.63
N LEU A 99 12.82 -6.70 -5.60
CA LEU A 99 12.92 -5.24 -5.65
C LEU A 99 13.89 -4.82 -6.75
N LYS A 100 15.10 -5.38 -6.89
CA LYS A 100 15.98 -5.03 -8.03
C LYS A 100 15.33 -5.28 -9.39
N ARG A 101 14.55 -6.34 -9.53
CA ARG A 101 13.91 -6.71 -10.80
C ARG A 101 12.81 -5.72 -11.19
N HIS A 102 12.07 -5.17 -10.24
CA HIS A 102 10.94 -4.26 -10.49
C HIS A 102 11.11 -2.86 -9.89
N SER A 103 12.30 -2.52 -9.40
CA SER A 103 12.60 -1.28 -8.67
C SER A 103 12.32 -0.06 -9.50
N ARG A 104 12.54 -0.11 -10.82
CA ARG A 104 12.23 1.01 -11.70
C ARG A 104 10.73 1.31 -11.72
N PHE A 105 9.88 0.29 -11.82
CA PHE A 105 8.42 0.47 -11.79
C PHE A 105 7.94 0.93 -10.42
N ILE A 106 8.44 0.29 -9.35
CA ILE A 106 8.10 0.66 -7.97
C ILE A 106 8.54 2.10 -7.68
N ALA A 107 9.73 2.51 -8.11
CA ALA A 107 10.25 3.86 -7.93
C ALA A 107 9.45 4.88 -8.75
N VAL A 108 9.12 4.60 -10.01
CA VAL A 108 8.28 5.49 -10.83
C VAL A 108 6.91 5.66 -10.19
N LEU A 109 6.27 4.57 -9.73
CA LEU A 109 5.02 4.64 -9.00
C LEU A 109 5.15 5.49 -7.73
N LEU A 110 6.21 5.30 -6.93
CA LEU A 110 6.44 6.07 -5.71
C LEU A 110 6.66 7.56 -5.99
N ILE A 111 7.42 7.88 -7.05
CA ILE A 111 7.71 9.27 -7.45
C ILE A 111 6.43 9.95 -7.94
N CYS A 112 5.66 9.30 -8.82
CA CYS A 112 4.38 9.83 -9.28
C CYS A 112 3.41 10.03 -8.10
N PHE A 113 3.35 9.08 -7.19
CA PHE A 113 2.53 9.15 -5.99
C PHE A 113 2.95 10.29 -5.07
N GLY A 114 4.24 10.42 -4.75
CA GLY A 114 4.78 11.52 -3.95
C GLY A 114 4.59 12.89 -4.62
N GLY A 115 4.75 12.97 -5.95
CA GLY A 115 4.47 14.18 -6.72
C GLY A 115 3.01 14.61 -6.66
N SER A 116 2.08 13.64 -6.72
CA SER A 116 0.65 13.92 -6.53
C SER A 116 0.35 14.47 -5.14
N MET A 117 1.00 13.93 -4.10
CA MET A 117 0.82 14.40 -2.72
C MET A 117 1.35 15.83 -2.55
N LEU A 118 2.56 16.11 -3.06
CA LEU A 118 3.14 17.46 -3.04
C LEU A 118 2.26 18.47 -3.76
N TRP A 119 1.64 18.07 -4.87
CA TRP A 119 0.72 18.95 -5.58
C TRP A 119 -0.52 19.29 -4.75
N ASN A 120 -1.12 18.33 -4.03
CA ASN A 120 -2.26 18.62 -3.16
C ASN A 120 -1.88 19.68 -2.12
N SER A 121 -0.74 19.52 -1.46
CA SER A 121 -0.24 20.52 -0.50
C SER A 121 0.04 21.88 -1.14
N PHE A 122 0.55 21.89 -2.37
CA PHE A 122 0.79 23.13 -3.10
C PHE A 122 -0.50 23.82 -3.55
N SER A 123 -1.51 23.05 -3.98
CA SER A 123 -2.84 23.53 -4.34
C SER A 123 -3.53 24.17 -3.12
N ASP A 124 -3.44 23.53 -1.95
CA ASP A 124 -3.97 24.09 -0.70
C ASP A 124 -3.29 25.41 -0.33
N LEU A 125 -1.97 25.51 -0.55
CA LEU A 125 -1.23 26.74 -0.32
C LEU A 125 -1.63 27.85 -1.31
N ILE A 126 -1.82 27.52 -2.59
CA ILE A 126 -2.34 28.48 -3.58
C ILE A 126 -3.71 28.98 -3.13
N HIS A 127 -4.62 28.08 -2.73
CA HIS A 127 -5.96 28.44 -2.27
C HIS A 127 -5.92 29.35 -1.04
N PHE A 128 -5.04 29.04 -0.08
CA PHE A 128 -4.83 29.87 1.09
C PHE A 128 -4.40 31.30 0.72
N VAL A 129 -3.42 31.43 -0.18
CA VAL A 129 -2.92 32.74 -0.63
C VAL A 129 -3.97 33.49 -1.46
N SER A 130 -4.64 32.80 -2.38
CA SER A 130 -5.64 33.39 -3.28
C SER A 130 -6.85 33.93 -2.52
N TYR A 131 -7.35 33.17 -1.54
CA TYR A 131 -8.48 33.56 -0.71
C TYR A 131 -8.09 34.63 0.31
N ARG A 132 -6.99 34.41 1.06
CA ARG A 132 -6.67 35.23 2.25
C ARG A 132 -5.81 36.46 1.96
N VAL A 133 -4.95 36.41 0.95
CA VAL A 133 -4.04 37.52 0.62
C VAL A 133 -4.62 38.33 -0.53
N LEU A 134 -4.97 37.67 -1.63
CA LEU A 134 -5.38 38.34 -2.88
C LEU A 134 -6.87 38.70 -2.94
N HIS A 135 -7.70 38.20 -2.02
CA HIS A 135 -9.15 38.45 -1.95
C HIS A 135 -9.83 38.31 -3.33
N LEU A 136 -9.48 37.22 -4.05
CA LEU A 136 -10.06 36.98 -5.36
C LEU A 136 -11.57 36.68 -5.25
N PRO A 137 -12.37 37.03 -6.27
CA PRO A 137 -13.79 36.71 -6.31
C PRO A 137 -14.02 35.19 -6.21
N GLU A 138 -15.05 34.77 -5.47
CA GLU A 138 -15.38 33.36 -5.23
C GLU A 138 -15.47 32.53 -6.52
N SER A 139 -16.04 33.10 -7.60
CA SER A 139 -16.15 32.41 -8.89
C SER A 139 -14.80 32.05 -9.51
N VAL A 140 -13.78 32.88 -9.29
CA VAL A 140 -12.41 32.65 -9.79
C VAL A 140 -11.70 31.63 -8.91
N LEU A 141 -11.98 31.63 -7.60
CA LEU A 141 -11.45 30.65 -6.66
C LEU A 141 -11.98 29.25 -6.92
N ASP A 142 -13.28 29.10 -7.20
CA ASP A 142 -13.89 27.81 -7.55
C ASP A 142 -13.30 27.24 -8.84
N LEU A 143 -13.13 28.08 -9.87
CA LEU A 143 -12.49 27.69 -11.13
C LEU A 143 -11.04 27.27 -10.89
N LEU A 144 -10.29 28.05 -10.11
CA LEU A 144 -8.90 27.74 -9.75
C LEU A 144 -8.82 26.42 -9.00
N TYR A 145 -9.65 26.21 -7.98
CA TYR A 145 -9.68 24.97 -7.20
C TYR A 145 -9.98 23.75 -8.07
N TYR A 146 -10.98 23.84 -8.95
CA TYR A 146 -11.33 22.74 -9.85
C TYR A 146 -10.19 22.39 -10.81
N VAL A 147 -9.53 23.41 -11.37
CA VAL A 147 -8.40 23.24 -12.27
C VAL A 147 -7.18 22.69 -11.52
N THR A 148 -6.83 23.24 -10.36
CA THR A 148 -5.64 22.79 -9.64
C THR A 148 -5.84 21.42 -9.02
N SER A 149 -6.98 21.10 -8.43
CA SER A 149 -7.21 19.79 -7.80
C SER A 149 -7.28 18.63 -8.83
N GLY A 150 -7.83 18.85 -10.03
CA GLY A 150 -7.95 17.80 -11.05
C GLY A 150 -6.68 17.52 -11.87
N LEU A 151 -5.67 18.40 -11.78
CA LEU A 151 -4.45 18.27 -12.60
C LEU A 151 -3.60 17.03 -12.27
N PRO A 152 -3.30 16.68 -11.01
CA PRO A 152 -2.53 15.48 -10.71
C PRO A 152 -3.25 14.21 -11.15
N GLU A 153 -4.55 14.14 -10.91
CA GLU A 153 -5.37 12.97 -11.22
C GLU A 153 -5.42 12.73 -12.73
N SER A 154 -5.58 13.79 -13.52
CA SER A 154 -5.54 13.70 -14.98
C SER A 154 -4.15 13.33 -15.51
N VAL A 155 -3.07 13.87 -14.94
CA VAL A 155 -1.69 13.49 -15.32
C VAL A 155 -1.41 12.02 -15.01
N ILE A 156 -1.81 11.54 -13.84
CA ILE A 156 -1.68 10.12 -13.45
C ILE A 156 -2.50 9.24 -14.39
N ALA A 157 -3.74 9.63 -14.71
CA ALA A 157 -4.59 8.88 -15.63
C ALA A 157 -3.97 8.77 -17.03
N VAL A 158 -3.45 9.87 -17.58
CA VAL A 158 -2.76 9.88 -18.88
C VAL A 158 -1.51 8.99 -18.84
N ALA A 159 -0.73 9.07 -17.76
CA ALA A 159 0.45 8.23 -17.59
C ALA A 159 0.09 6.73 -17.52
N ILE A 160 -0.96 6.36 -16.81
CA ILE A 160 -1.45 4.97 -16.72
C ILE A 160 -1.92 4.48 -18.10
N ILE A 161 -2.68 5.29 -18.85
CA ILE A 161 -3.13 4.95 -20.20
C ILE A 161 -1.92 4.74 -21.12
N PHE A 162 -0.95 5.66 -21.08
CA PHE A 162 0.26 5.56 -21.90
C PHE A 162 1.09 4.30 -21.57
N LEU A 163 1.26 4.00 -20.28
CA LEU A 163 1.93 2.77 -19.83
C LEU A 163 1.18 1.52 -20.31
N GLY A 164 -0.15 1.50 -20.21
CA GLY A 164 -0.99 0.41 -20.71
C GLY A 164 -0.78 0.16 -22.20
N ILE A 165 -0.79 1.22 -23.01
CA ILE A 165 -0.53 1.13 -24.46
C ILE A 165 0.88 0.62 -24.75
N HIS A 166 1.88 1.14 -24.03
CA HIS A 166 3.27 0.71 -24.20
C HIS A 166 3.48 -0.77 -23.88
N MET A 167 2.88 -1.27 -22.79
CA MET A 167 2.93 -2.69 -22.42
C MET A 167 2.29 -3.61 -23.46
N ILE A 168 1.16 -3.19 -24.05
CA ILE A 168 0.50 -3.96 -25.11
C ILE A 168 1.38 -4.01 -26.36
N LYS A 169 1.99 -2.90 -26.76
CA LYS A 169 2.83 -2.83 -27.96
C LYS A 169 4.07 -3.71 -27.84
N ASN A 170 4.76 -3.65 -26.70
CA ASN A 170 5.96 -4.45 -26.44
C ASN A 170 5.69 -5.97 -26.47
N LYS A 171 4.48 -6.41 -26.08
CA LYS A 171 4.07 -7.82 -26.15
C LYS A 171 3.77 -8.29 -27.59
N ARG A 172 3.34 -7.38 -28.48
CA ARG A 172 3.09 -7.70 -29.90
C ARG A 172 4.41 -7.81 -30.67
N ASP A 173 5.36 -6.94 -30.36
CA ASP A 173 6.68 -6.95 -30.99
C ASP A 173 7.48 -8.21 -30.63
N SER A 174 7.27 -8.80 -29.45
CA SER A 174 7.88 -10.08 -29.05
C SER A 174 7.22 -11.34 -29.62
N LEU A 175 6.02 -11.22 -30.22
CA LEU A 175 5.24 -12.35 -30.78
C LEU A 175 5.22 -12.37 -32.31
N GLY A 176 5.63 -11.27 -32.97
CA GLY A 176 5.74 -11.17 -34.42
C GLY A 176 7.17 -11.34 -34.96
N SER A 177 8.11 -11.73 -34.09
CA SER A 177 9.52 -11.98 -34.40
C SER A 177 9.90 -13.46 -34.44
N ASP A 178 8.90 -14.36 -34.47
CA ASP A 178 9.01 -15.79 -34.80
C ASP A 178 8.40 -16.04 -36.20
#